data_AF-A0A9D5S5F6-F1
#
_entry.id   AF-A0A9D5S5F6-F1
#
_cell.length_a   1.000
_cell.length_b   1.000
_cell.length_c   1.000
_cell.angle_alpha   90.00
_cell.angle_beta   90.00
_cell.angle_gamma   90.00
#
_symmetry.space_group_name_H-M   'P 1'
#
loop_
_entity.id
_entity.type
_entity.pdbx_description
1 polymer ?
#
loop_
_entity_poly.entity_id
_entity_poly.type
_entity_poly.pdbx_seq_one_letter_code
_entity_poly.pdbx_strand_id
1 'polypeptide(L)'
;MAELNLYKCKKCGWEIEAPSEGADILMDGGIAYFICNNCKNAFCRTFEFGNEDELDMSCPKCKSQDITGWKPEVICPKCGGELEDLGISCLVD
;
A
#
# COMPACT_ATOMS: atom_id res chain seq x y z
N MET A 1 -3.45 16.76 -0.88
CA MET A 1 -2.00 16.51 -0.82
C MET A 1 -1.76 15.33 0.09
N ALA A 2 -1.47 14.16 -0.49
CA ALA A 2 -1.01 13.01 0.29
C ALA A 2 0.52 12.98 0.32
N GLU A 3 1.08 12.74 1.50
CA GLU A 3 2.52 12.61 1.72
C GLU A 3 2.90 11.14 1.59
N LEU A 4 3.61 10.79 0.50
CA LEU A 4 4.10 9.44 0.29
C LEU A 4 5.56 9.34 0.74
N ASN A 5 5.84 8.37 1.60
CA ASN A 5 7.18 8.02 2.03
C ASN A 5 7.67 6.78 1.30
N LEU A 6 8.96 6.75 0.98
CA LEU A 6 9.61 5.58 0.39
C LEU A 6 10.07 4.63 1.49
N TYR A 7 9.50 3.43 1.50
CA TYR A 7 9.91 2.35 2.38
C TYR A 7 10.76 1.33 1.63
N LYS A 8 11.91 0.97 2.21
CA LYS A 8 12.82 -0.04 1.65
C LYS A 8 13.07 -1.17 2.64
N CYS A 9 12.96 -2.41 2.19
CA CYS A 9 13.35 -3.55 2.99
C CYS A 9 14.87 -3.68 3.08
N LYS A 10 15.40 -3.65 4.32
CA LYS A 10 16.83 -3.84 4.60
C LYS A 10 17.36 -5.23 4.21
N LYS A 11 16.47 -6.23 4.10
CA LYS A 11 16.85 -7.63 3.85
C LYS A 11 16.83 -8.02 2.38
N CYS A 12 15.79 -7.66 1.64
CA CYS A 12 15.61 -8.08 0.24
C CYS A 12 15.68 -6.94 -0.78
N GLY A 13 15.79 -5.69 -0.32
CA GLY A 13 15.84 -4.51 -1.20
C GLY A 13 14.50 -4.15 -1.86
N TRP A 14 13.39 -4.77 -1.45
CA TRP A 14 12.06 -4.40 -1.93
C TRP A 14 11.68 -2.99 -1.50
N GLU A 15 11.07 -2.21 -2.40
CA GLU A 15 10.74 -0.81 -2.19
C GLU A 15 9.25 -0.55 -2.47
N ILE A 16 8.65 0.38 -1.73
CA ILE A 16 7.28 0.86 -1.94
C ILE A 16 7.12 2.31 -1.49
N GLU A 17 6.34 3.09 -2.22
CA GLU A 17 5.92 4.43 -1.82
C GLU A 17 4.53 4.35 -1.21
N ALA A 18 4.37 4.80 0.04
CA ALA A 18 3.11 4.72 0.77
C ALA A 18 2.99 5.82 1.84
N PRO A 19 1.78 6.19 2.25
CA PRO A 19 1.59 7.05 3.40
C PRO A 19 1.96 6.30 4.68
N SER A 20 2.42 7.04 5.70
CA SER A 20 2.84 6.48 6.99
C SER A 20 1.76 5.62 7.67
N GLU A 21 0.49 5.96 7.47
CA GLU A 21 -0.64 5.24 8.05
C GLU A 21 -1.10 4.04 7.20
N GLY A 22 -0.53 3.83 6.01
CA GLY A 22 -0.95 2.78 5.07
C GLY A 22 -2.25 3.10 4.31
N ALA A 23 -2.86 4.24 4.61
CA ALA A 23 -3.93 4.84 3.83
C ALA A 23 -3.84 6.37 3.95
N ASP A 24 -4.45 7.06 3.00
CA ASP A 24 -4.65 8.50 3.04
C ASP A 24 -6.00 8.87 2.43
N ILE A 25 -6.61 9.96 2.90
CA ILE A 25 -7.89 10.46 2.41
C ILE A 25 -7.63 11.67 1.51
N LEU A 26 -8.13 11.60 0.29
CA LEU A 26 -8.08 12.66 -0.72
C LEU A 26 -9.43 13.39 -0.77
N MET A 27 -9.49 14.52 -1.50
CA MET A 27 -10.70 15.35 -1.53
C MET A 27 -11.94 14.60 -2.03
N ASP A 28 -11.79 13.78 -3.07
CA ASP A 28 -12.88 13.02 -3.71
C ASP A 28 -12.77 11.51 -3.48
N GLY A 29 -11.91 11.08 -2.56
CA GLY A 29 -11.65 9.67 -2.37
C GLY A 29 -10.60 9.33 -1.32
N GLY A 30 -9.95 8.20 -1.45
CA GLY A 30 -8.81 7.83 -0.63
C GLY A 30 -7.95 6.80 -1.32
N ILE A 31 -6.75 6.61 -0.80
CA ILE A 31 -5.84 5.55 -1.19
C ILE A 31 -5.60 4.65 0.01
N ALA A 32 -5.69 3.34 -0.19
CA ALA A 32 -5.38 2.36 0.84
C ALA A 32 -4.44 1.29 0.27
N TYR A 33 -3.52 0.83 1.11
CA TYR A 33 -2.54 -0.17 0.75
C TYR A 33 -2.91 -1.54 1.31
N PHE A 34 -2.68 -2.56 0.50
CA PHE A 34 -3.03 -3.94 0.81
C PHE A 34 -1.90 -4.87 0.43
N ILE A 35 -1.73 -5.96 1.19
CA ILE A 35 -0.90 -7.10 0.81
C ILE A 35 -1.80 -8.24 0.36
N CYS A 36 -1.46 -8.84 -0.78
CA CYS A 36 -1.99 -10.15 -1.13
C CYS A 36 -1.25 -11.25 -0.38
N ASN A 37 -1.97 -12.04 0.40
CA ASN A 37 -1.42 -13.14 1.19
C ASN A 37 -0.87 -14.29 0.33
N ASN A 38 -1.42 -14.45 -0.88
CA ASN A 38 -0.96 -15.45 -1.85
C ASN A 38 0.31 -15.00 -2.60
N CYS A 39 0.32 -13.77 -3.13
CA CYS A 39 1.45 -13.28 -3.94
C CYS A 39 2.56 -12.61 -3.12
N LYS A 40 2.30 -12.35 -1.84
CA LYS A 40 3.20 -11.58 -0.96
C LYS A 40 3.61 -10.26 -1.61
N ASN A 41 2.67 -9.63 -2.31
CA ASN A 41 2.84 -8.36 -3.02
C ASN A 41 1.98 -7.32 -2.31
N ALA A 42 2.57 -6.18 -1.96
CA ALA A 42 1.79 -5.00 -1.61
C ALA A 42 1.37 -4.26 -2.88
N PHE A 43 0.19 -3.65 -2.83
CA PHE A 43 -0.37 -2.82 -3.89
C PHE A 43 -1.31 -1.79 -3.25
N CYS A 44 -1.52 -0.66 -3.92
CA CYS A 44 -2.49 0.34 -3.50
C CYS A 44 -3.79 0.24 -4.31
N ARG A 45 -4.87 0.72 -3.70
CA ARG A 45 -6.16 0.94 -4.34
C ARG A 45 -6.64 2.33 -3.99
N THR A 46 -7.05 3.07 -5.02
CA THR A 46 -7.79 4.31 -4.87
C THR A 46 -9.28 4.00 -4.84
N PHE A 47 -10.02 4.66 -3.96
CA PHE A 47 -11.46 4.61 -3.90
C PHE A 47 -12.03 6.01 -3.96
N GLU A 48 -13.16 6.17 -4.64
CA GLU A 48 -13.86 7.45 -4.76
C GLU A 48 -15.06 7.45 -3.81
N PHE A 49 -15.30 8.57 -3.12
CA PHE A 49 -16.45 8.67 -2.22
C PHE A 49 -17.74 8.71 -3.06
N GLY A 50 -18.69 7.82 -2.75
CA GLY A 50 -19.97 7.73 -3.46
C GLY A 50 -20.02 6.73 -4.62
N ASN A 51 -18.94 5.98 -4.86
CA ASN A 51 -18.91 4.85 -5.81
C ASN A 51 -18.43 3.56 -5.11
N GLU A 52 -19.28 3.07 -4.20
CA GLU A 52 -18.98 1.91 -3.34
C GLU A 52 -19.12 0.57 -4.06
N ASP A 53 -19.83 0.51 -5.20
CA ASP A 53 -20.15 -0.72 -5.91
C ASP A 53 -19.01 -1.28 -6.81
N GLU A 54 -17.92 -0.53 -7.06
CA GLU A 54 -16.91 -0.92 -8.07
C GLU A 54 -15.50 -1.24 -7.52
N LEU A 55 -15.30 -1.25 -6.21
CA LEU A 55 -13.98 -1.54 -5.66
C LEU A 55 -13.64 -3.02 -5.75
N ASP A 56 -12.96 -3.40 -6.83
CA ASP A 56 -12.35 -4.71 -7.00
C ASP A 56 -11.25 -4.91 -5.94
N MET A 57 -11.68 -5.51 -4.82
CA MET A 57 -10.89 -5.96 -3.68
C MET A 57 -10.16 -7.29 -3.98
N SER A 58 -9.64 -7.45 -5.19
CA SER A 58 -8.78 -8.58 -5.56
C SER A 58 -7.36 -8.13 -5.87
N CYS A 59 -6.41 -9.03 -5.62
CA CYS A 59 -5.02 -8.84 -5.97
C CYS A 59 -4.89 -8.63 -7.49
N PRO A 60 -4.26 -7.54 -7.96
CA PRO A 60 -4.13 -7.28 -9.39
C PRO A 60 -3.33 -8.36 -10.13
N LYS A 61 -2.45 -9.08 -9.41
CA LYS A 61 -1.58 -10.12 -9.98
C LYS A 61 -2.24 -11.49 -10.08
N CYS A 62 -2.89 -11.97 -9.01
CA CYS A 62 -3.44 -13.33 -8.97
C CYS A 62 -4.97 -13.40 -8.83
N LYS A 63 -5.66 -12.25 -8.78
CA LYS A 63 -7.12 -12.14 -8.60
C LYS A 63 -7.65 -12.76 -7.30
N SER A 64 -6.77 -13.09 -6.37
CA SER A 64 -7.16 -13.56 -5.04
C SER A 64 -7.78 -12.41 -4.24
N GLN A 65 -8.89 -12.68 -3.57
CA GLN A 65 -9.51 -11.79 -2.59
C GLN A 65 -8.92 -11.95 -1.17
N ASP A 66 -7.95 -12.85 -1.00
CA ASP A 66 -7.21 -13.01 0.26
C ASP A 66 -6.14 -11.91 0.35
N ILE A 67 -6.61 -10.74 0.76
CA ILE A 67 -5.84 -9.51 0.91
C ILE A 67 -6.00 -8.97 2.33
N THR A 68 -4.99 -8.29 2.84
CA THR A 68 -4.99 -7.70 4.18
C THR A 68 -4.48 -6.26 4.10
N GLY A 69 -5.09 -5.35 4.85
CA GLY A 69 -4.62 -3.98 4.95
C GLY A 69 -3.16 -3.93 5.38
N TRP A 70 -2.39 -3.05 4.76
CA TRP A 70 -0.97 -2.91 5.02
C TRP A 70 -0.62 -1.49 5.41
N LYS A 71 0.26 -1.39 6.41
CA LYS A 71 0.89 -0.16 6.82
C LYS A 71 2.40 -0.39 6.99
N PRO A 72 3.24 0.62 6.78
CA PRO A 72 4.70 0.47 6.76
C PRO A 72 5.33 0.02 8.09
N GLU A 73 4.62 0.15 9.22
CA GLU A 73 5.03 -0.47 10.50
C GLU A 73 5.05 -2.01 10.44
N VAL A 74 4.45 -2.60 9.40
CA VAL A 74 4.34 -4.04 9.18
C VAL A 74 5.49 -4.47 8.27
N ILE A 75 6.45 -5.19 8.87
CA ILE A 75 7.43 -6.12 8.25
C ILE A 75 7.23 -6.37 6.74
N CYS A 76 8.35 -6.33 6.00
CA CYS A 76 8.38 -6.47 4.54
C CYS A 76 7.52 -7.66 4.08
N PRO A 77 6.52 -7.43 3.21
CA PRO A 77 5.59 -8.48 2.79
C PRO A 77 6.27 -9.64 2.06
N LYS A 78 7.44 -9.37 1.45
CA LYS A 78 8.18 -10.34 0.65
C LYS A 78 8.99 -11.33 1.47
N CYS A 79 9.60 -10.89 2.56
CA CYS A 79 10.59 -11.69 3.28
C CYS A 79 10.49 -11.60 4.80
N GLY A 80 9.51 -10.87 5.33
CA GLY A 80 9.34 -10.61 6.77
C GLY A 80 10.49 -9.80 7.38
N GLY A 81 11.29 -9.10 6.56
CA GLY A 81 12.40 -8.27 7.02
C GLY A 81 11.94 -6.89 7.47
N GLU A 82 12.77 -6.20 8.25
CA GLU A 82 12.50 -4.82 8.66
C GLU A 82 12.44 -3.88 7.44
N LEU A 83 11.50 -2.93 7.48
CA LEU A 83 11.39 -1.83 6.53
C LEU A 83 12.07 -0.60 7.12
N GLU A 84 12.84 0.09 6.29
CA GLU A 84 13.43 1.39 6.56
C GLU A 84 12.57 2.46 5.88
N ASP A 85 12.19 3.48 6.63
CA ASP A 85 11.62 4.71 6.11
C ASP A 85 12.75 5.58 5.55
N LEU A 86 12.73 5.85 4.25
CA LEU A 86 13.70 6.72 3.57
C LEU A 86 13.18 8.16 3.46
N GLY A 87 12.03 8.47 4.07
CA GLY A 87 11.39 9.77 4.06
C GLY A 87 10.53 10.03 2.82
N ILE A 88 10.09 11.28 2.69
CA ILE A 88 9.14 11.72 1.66
C ILE A 88 9.74 11.54 0.27
N SER A 89 9.08 10.74 -0.56
CA SER A 89 9.45 10.56 -1.97
C SER A 89 8.63 11.43 -2.90
N CYS A 90 7.32 11.57 -2.63
CA CYS A 90 6.39 12.29 -3.48
C CYS A 90 5.34 13.05 -2.66
N LEU A 91 5.02 14.26 -3.11
CA LEU A 91 3.78 14.96 -2.78
C LEU A 91 2.84 14.75 -3.97
N VAL A 92 1.75 14.02 -3.76
CA VAL A 92 0.69 13.93 -4.78
C VAL A 92 -0.34 15.02 -4.47
N ASP A 93 -0.47 15.95 -5.42
CA ASP A 93 -1.44 17.07 -5.37
C ASP A 93 -2.86 16.56 -5.67
#